data_AF-A0A971U6L9-F1
#
_entry.id   AF-A0A971U6L9-F1
#
_cell.length_a   1.000
_cell.length_b   1.000
_cell.length_c   1.000
_cell.angle_alpha   90.00
_cell.angle_beta   90.00
_cell.angle_gamma   90.00
#
_symmetry.space_group_name_H-M   'P 1'
#
loop_
_entity.id
_entity.type
_entity.pdbx_description
1 polymer ?
#
loop_
_entity_poly.entity_id
_entity_poly.type
_entity_poly.pdbx_seq_one_letter_code
_entity_poly.pdbx_strand_id
1 'polypeptide(L)'
;MRRMSRAQRREAFLEHALEAFETLDRWYGEHPEATFAEIEQQARKQRRELMGKALEVVINGRRTGAEEAAAPRCPRCGAEMALHDYRPKTIRGLEGESVLERVYYVCPQGCGETLFPPGSPPAAASGCLE
;
A
#
# COMPACT_ATOMS: atom_id res chain seq x y z
N MET A 1 -6.35 1.84 8.37
CA MET A 1 -7.03 2.89 7.60
C MET A 1 -8.43 2.41 7.32
N ARG A 2 -9.42 3.24 7.64
CA ARG A 2 -10.83 2.88 7.44
C ARG A 2 -11.13 2.81 5.95
N ARG A 3 -11.95 1.83 5.56
CA ARG A 3 -12.49 1.68 4.22
C ARG A 3 -12.93 3.03 3.65
N MET A 4 -12.46 3.35 2.45
CA MET A 4 -12.87 4.54 1.74
C MET A 4 -13.93 4.20 0.70
N SER A 5 -14.88 5.09 0.45
CA SER A 5 -15.73 5.04 -0.72
C SER A 5 -14.93 5.38 -1.97
N ARG A 6 -15.48 5.10 -3.16
CA ARG A 6 -14.86 5.53 -4.42
C ARG A 6 -14.70 7.06 -4.48
N ALA A 7 -15.69 7.79 -3.97
CA ALA A 7 -15.64 9.25 -3.92
C ALA A 7 -14.52 9.74 -2.99
N GLN A 8 -14.39 9.17 -1.79
CA GLN A 8 -13.31 9.52 -0.86
C GLN A 8 -11.93 9.24 -1.43
N ARG A 9 -11.73 8.09 -2.10
CA ARG A 9 -10.45 7.79 -2.76
C ARG A 9 -10.14 8.75 -3.92
N ARG A 10 -11.17 9.14 -4.68
CA ARG A 10 -11.02 10.13 -5.75
C ARG A 10 -10.60 11.47 -5.17
N GLU A 11 -11.24 11.89 -4.09
CA GLU A 11 -10.93 13.17 -3.44
C GLU A 11 -9.49 13.21 -2.93
N ALA A 12 -9.06 12.18 -2.18
CA ALA A 12 -7.69 12.08 -1.69
C ALA A 12 -6.66 12.05 -2.83
N PHE A 13 -6.97 11.41 -3.96
CA PHE A 13 -6.10 11.44 -5.13
C PHE A 13 -5.99 12.85 -5.72
N LEU A 14 -7.10 13.59 -5.82
CA LEU A 14 -7.11 14.94 -6.37
C LEU A 14 -6.35 15.92 -5.49
N GLU A 15 -6.43 15.77 -4.16
CA GLU A 15 -5.65 16.55 -3.20
C GLU A 15 -4.14 16.40 -3.46
N HIS A 16 -3.64 15.16 -3.55
CA HIS A 16 -2.23 14.91 -3.87
C HIS A 16 -1.84 15.37 -5.29
N ALA A 17 -2.75 15.27 -6.26
CA ALA A 17 -2.49 15.73 -7.61
C ALA A 17 -2.34 17.27 -7.65
N LEU A 18 -3.15 17.99 -6.87
CA LEU A 18 -3.02 19.43 -6.71
C LEU A 18 -1.69 19.80 -6.05
N GLU A 19 -1.30 19.12 -4.96
CA GLU A 19 -0.01 19.35 -4.29
C GLU A 19 1.18 19.15 -5.24
N ALA A 20 1.15 18.09 -6.06
CA ALA A 20 2.19 17.79 -7.04
C ALA A 20 2.24 18.85 -8.16
N PHE A 21 1.08 19.34 -8.61
CA PHE A 21 0.99 20.42 -9.59
C PHE A 21 1.57 21.72 -9.03
N GLU A 22 1.10 22.18 -7.87
CA GLU A 22 1.56 23.42 -7.22
C GLU A 22 3.07 23.39 -6.97
N THR A 23 3.61 22.22 -6.64
CA THR A 23 5.06 22.05 -6.43
C THR A 23 5.85 22.13 -7.72
N LEU A 24 5.36 21.53 -8.81
CA LEU A 24 6.01 21.62 -10.12
C LEU A 24 5.92 23.05 -10.69
N ASP A 25 4.75 23.68 -10.59
CA ASP A 25 4.50 25.02 -11.11
C ASP A 25 5.35 26.07 -10.38
N ARG A 26 5.37 26.02 -9.04
CA ARG A 26 6.26 26.86 -8.22
C ARG A 26 7.74 26.66 -8.58
N TRP A 27 8.17 25.40 -8.72
CA TRP A 27 9.55 25.11 -9.10
C TRP A 27 9.89 25.73 -10.46
N TYR A 28 8.99 25.64 -11.44
CA TYR A 28 9.23 26.26 -12.74
C TYR A 28 9.25 27.79 -12.67
N GLY A 29 8.38 28.39 -11.84
CA GLY A 29 8.42 29.84 -11.55
C GLY A 29 9.76 30.31 -10.96
N GLU A 30 10.41 29.46 -10.15
CA GLU A 30 11.76 29.72 -9.61
C GLU A 30 12.89 29.45 -10.63
N HIS A 31 12.60 28.71 -11.70
CA HIS A 31 13.56 28.29 -12.73
C HIS A 31 13.05 28.62 -14.15
N PRO A 32 12.84 29.91 -14.47
CA PRO A 32 12.20 30.31 -15.74
C PRO A 32 13.00 29.92 -16.99
N GLU A 33 14.32 29.75 -16.86
CA GLU A 33 15.22 29.34 -17.95
C GLU A 33 15.42 27.82 -18.01
N ALA A 34 14.69 27.04 -17.22
CA ALA A 34 14.81 25.58 -17.22
C ALA A 34 14.52 25.02 -18.61
N THR A 35 15.40 24.14 -19.06
CA THR A 35 15.21 23.39 -20.29
C THR A 35 14.08 22.37 -20.12
N PHE A 36 13.51 21.93 -21.24
CA PHE A 36 12.49 20.86 -21.23
C PHE A 36 12.94 19.61 -20.47
N ALA A 37 14.20 19.20 -20.64
CA ALA A 37 14.75 18.03 -19.94
C ALA A 37 14.84 18.22 -18.42
N GLU A 38 15.07 19.44 -17.93
CA GLU A 38 15.07 19.73 -16.49
C GLU A 38 13.65 19.75 -15.92
N ILE A 39 12.70 20.31 -16.68
CA ILE A 39 11.27 20.27 -16.33
C ILE A 39 10.79 18.82 -16.25
N GLU A 40 11.14 17.96 -17.21
CA GLU A 40 10.79 16.54 -17.19
C GLU A 40 11.41 15.80 -15.99
N GLN A 41 12.65 16.11 -15.64
CA GLN A 41 13.29 15.53 -14.46
C GLN A 41 12.57 15.93 -13.17
N GLN A 42 12.17 17.19 -13.05
CA GLN A 42 11.39 17.64 -11.90
C GLN A 42 9.99 17.01 -11.89
N ALA A 43 9.30 17.01 -13.03
CA ALA A 43 8.00 16.37 -13.20
C ALA A 43 8.06 14.87 -12.84
N ARG A 44 9.16 14.18 -13.19
CA ARG A 44 9.36 12.78 -12.82
C ARG A 44 9.43 12.58 -11.30
N LYS A 45 10.07 13.49 -10.55
CA LYS A 45 10.11 13.43 -9.07
C LYS A 45 8.70 13.58 -8.51
N GLN A 46 7.98 14.63 -8.92
CA GLN A 46 6.61 14.91 -8.47
C GLN A 46 5.65 13.76 -8.81
N ARG A 47 5.76 13.22 -10.02
CA ARG A 47 5.00 12.04 -10.47
C ARG A 47 5.24 10.83 -9.57
N ARG A 48 6.48 10.56 -9.16
CA ARG A 48 6.80 9.42 -8.29
C ARG A 48 6.22 9.57 -6.89
N GLU A 49 6.20 10.79 -6.36
CA GLU A 49 5.57 11.08 -5.07
C GLU A 49 4.04 10.92 -5.16
N LEU A 50 3.42 11.57 -6.16
CA LEU A 50 1.98 11.48 -6.43
C LEU A 50 1.53 10.03 -6.62
N MET A 51 2.22 9.27 -7.48
CA MET A 51 1.80 7.91 -7.79
C MET A 51 2.06 6.95 -6.61
N GLY A 52 3.10 7.19 -5.82
CA GLY A 52 3.31 6.52 -4.54
C GLY A 52 2.09 6.66 -3.61
N LYS A 53 1.61 7.89 -3.42
CA LYS A 53 0.39 8.20 -2.63
C LYS A 53 -0.90 7.68 -3.25
N ALA A 54 -1.04 7.77 -4.57
CA ALA A 54 -2.19 7.22 -5.27
C ALA A 54 -2.35 5.71 -5.03
N LEU A 55 -1.23 4.96 -5.04
CA LEU A 55 -1.22 3.53 -4.75
C LEU A 55 -1.60 3.24 -3.29
N GLU A 56 -1.12 4.03 -2.33
CA GLU A 56 -1.55 3.95 -0.91
C GLU A 56 -3.08 4.08 -0.80
N VAL A 57 -3.66 5.13 -1.40
CA VAL A 57 -5.10 5.40 -1.36
C VAL A 57 -5.91 4.29 -2.05
N VAL A 58 -5.46 3.82 -3.21
CA VAL A 58 -6.18 2.80 -3.98
C VAL A 58 -6.13 1.43 -3.30
N ILE A 59 -4.98 1.05 -2.76
CA ILE A 59 -4.78 -0.28 -2.15
C ILE A 59 -5.36 -0.31 -0.74
N ASN A 60 -4.94 0.59 0.14
CA ASN A 60 -5.40 0.61 1.54
C ASN A 60 -6.85 1.09 1.65
N GLY A 61 -7.29 1.97 0.75
CA GLY A 61 -8.67 2.46 0.74
C GLY A 61 -9.65 1.42 0.17
N ARG A 62 -9.16 0.35 -0.46
CA ARG A 62 -9.94 -0.86 -0.77
C ARG A 62 -9.85 -1.83 0.41
N ARG A 63 -10.77 -2.79 0.49
CA ARG A 63 -10.81 -3.73 1.62
C ARG A 63 -9.49 -4.50 1.71
N THR A 64 -8.68 -4.23 2.73
CA THR A 64 -7.52 -5.02 3.09
C THR A 64 -8.02 -6.29 3.80
N GLY A 65 -8.26 -7.36 3.05
CA GLY A 65 -8.31 -8.76 3.51
C GLY A 65 -9.21 -9.22 4.67
N ALA A 66 -9.92 -8.35 5.42
CA ALA A 66 -10.56 -8.71 6.68
C ALA A 66 -12.10 -8.62 6.71
N GLU A 67 -12.72 -7.80 5.85
CA GLU A 67 -14.15 -7.49 5.99
C GLU A 67 -15.06 -8.19 4.96
N GLU A 68 -14.53 -8.95 4.00
CA GLU A 68 -15.31 -9.59 2.92
C GLU A 68 -14.80 -11.00 2.55
N ALA A 69 -13.53 -11.29 2.79
CA ALA A 69 -13.01 -12.66 2.76
C ALA A 69 -13.34 -13.35 4.08
N ALA A 70 -13.83 -14.59 4.03
CA ALA A 70 -13.93 -15.43 5.22
C ALA A 70 -12.58 -15.40 5.96
N ALA A 71 -12.63 -15.28 7.29
CA ALA A 71 -11.42 -15.28 8.11
C ALA A 71 -10.56 -16.50 7.72
N PRO A 72 -9.26 -16.31 7.45
CA PRO A 72 -8.43 -17.39 6.97
C PRO A 72 -8.43 -18.55 7.98
N ARG A 73 -8.36 -19.78 7.46
CA ARG A 73 -8.32 -20.98 8.28
C ARG A 73 -6.87 -21.27 8.68
N CYS A 74 -6.67 -21.64 9.94
CA CYS A 74 -5.37 -22.03 10.46
C CYS A 74 -4.87 -23.28 9.72
N PRO A 75 -3.65 -23.26 9.13
CA PRO A 75 -3.13 -24.41 8.38
C PRO A 75 -2.86 -25.63 9.27
N ARG A 76 -2.72 -25.43 10.60
CA ARG A 76 -2.47 -26.52 11.56
C ARG A 76 -3.74 -27.17 12.09
N CYS A 77 -4.71 -26.39 12.55
CA CYS A 77 -5.90 -26.92 13.24
C CYS A 77 -7.22 -26.66 12.49
N GLY A 78 -7.21 -25.92 11.38
CA GLY A 78 -8.42 -25.59 10.61
C GLY A 78 -9.37 -24.59 11.27
N ALA A 79 -9.08 -24.10 12.48
CA ALA A 79 -9.89 -23.06 13.13
C ALA A 79 -9.84 -21.73 12.35
N GLU A 80 -10.90 -20.92 12.45
CA GLU A 80 -10.85 -19.54 11.94
C GLU A 80 -9.81 -18.74 12.72
N MET A 81 -8.93 -18.06 11.99
CA MET A 81 -7.91 -17.22 12.59
C MET A 81 -8.51 -15.87 12.97
N ALA A 82 -8.10 -15.36 14.13
CA ALA A 82 -8.52 -14.05 14.61
C ALA A 82 -7.64 -12.95 14.03
N LEU A 83 -8.25 -11.85 13.61
CA LEU A 83 -7.53 -10.62 13.29
C LEU A 83 -6.77 -10.15 14.54
N HIS A 84 -5.47 -9.96 14.41
CA HIS A 84 -4.60 -9.51 15.50
C HIS A 84 -4.27 -8.02 15.38
N ASP A 85 -3.77 -7.58 14.21
CA ASP A 85 -3.22 -6.23 14.06
C ASP A 85 -3.12 -5.79 12.59
N TYR A 86 -3.08 -4.48 12.38
CA TYR A 86 -2.74 -3.84 11.12
C TYR A 86 -1.37 -3.18 11.24
N ARG A 87 -0.41 -3.59 10.40
CA ARG A 87 0.93 -2.99 10.42
C ARG A 87 1.24 -2.27 9.10
N PRO A 88 1.73 -1.03 9.14
CA PRO A 88 2.18 -0.36 7.93
C PRO A 88 3.49 -0.98 7.43
N LYS A 89 3.66 -1.04 6.11
CA LYS A 89 4.92 -1.38 5.46
C LYS A 89 5.18 -0.44 4.28
N THR A 90 6.31 0.22 4.33
CA THR A 90 6.83 1.00 3.21
C THR A 90 7.32 0.06 2.11
N ILE A 91 6.80 0.26 0.90
CA ILE A 91 7.17 -0.46 -0.32
C ILE A 91 7.76 0.56 -1.30
N ARG A 92 8.99 0.29 -1.75
CA ARG A 92 9.65 1.07 -2.81
C ARG A 92 9.39 0.39 -4.14
N GLY A 93 8.40 0.89 -4.87
CA GLY A 93 8.00 0.37 -6.17
C GLY A 93 8.56 1.15 -7.35
N LEU A 94 8.19 0.71 -8.55
CA LEU A 94 8.53 1.39 -9.81
C LEU A 94 7.97 2.83 -9.84
N GLU A 95 6.77 3.00 -9.31
CA GLU A 95 6.01 4.24 -9.39
C GLU A 95 6.23 5.20 -8.22
N GLY A 96 7.00 4.81 -7.21
CA GLY A 96 7.14 5.63 -6.01
C GLY A 96 7.24 4.80 -4.75
N GLU A 97 7.32 5.49 -3.62
CA GLU A 97 7.21 4.88 -2.31
C GLU A 97 5.74 4.88 -1.87
N SER A 98 5.26 3.74 -1.36
CA SER A 98 3.91 3.58 -0.85
C SER A 98 3.94 2.90 0.52
N VAL A 99 3.22 3.44 1.50
CA VAL A 99 2.94 2.80 2.78
C VAL A 99 1.67 1.96 2.67
N LEU A 100 1.82 0.65 2.62
CA LEU A 100 0.69 -0.29 2.54
C LEU A 100 0.34 -0.85 3.92
N GLU A 101 -0.94 -0.97 4.19
CA GLU A 101 -1.44 -1.60 5.42
C GLU A 101 -1.55 -3.12 5.24
N ARG A 102 -1.04 -3.84 6.23
CA ARG A 102 -0.98 -5.30 6.24
C ARG A 102 -1.77 -5.85 7.40
N VAL A 103 -2.63 -6.81 7.11
CA VAL A 103 -3.45 -7.51 8.11
C VAL A 103 -2.74 -8.74 8.61
N TYR A 104 -2.64 -8.88 9.93
CA TYR A 104 -2.04 -10.04 10.60
C TYR A 104 -3.11 -10.84 11.34
N TYR A 105 -3.06 -12.16 11.17
CA TYR A 105 -3.96 -13.09 11.85
C TYR A 105 -3.20 -14.02 12.78
N VAL A 106 -3.81 -14.41 13.89
CA VAL A 106 -3.28 -15.39 14.85
C VAL A 106 -4.30 -16.50 15.11
N CYS A 107 -3.84 -17.72 15.30
CA CYS A 107 -4.71 -18.82 15.69
C CYS A 107 -5.11 -18.70 17.18
N PRO A 108 -6.41 -18.65 17.52
CA PRO A 108 -6.85 -18.51 18.91
C PRO A 108 -6.71 -19.81 19.73
N GLN A 109 -6.50 -20.96 19.07
CA GLN A 109 -6.49 -22.28 19.71
C GLN A 109 -5.14 -22.67 20.36
N GLY A 110 -4.23 -21.71 20.55
CA GLY A 110 -2.91 -21.99 21.16
C GLY A 110 -1.91 -22.69 20.24
N CYS A 111 -2.19 -22.78 18.93
CA CYS A 111 -1.26 -23.37 17.95
C CYS A 111 0.00 -22.53 17.68
N GLY A 112 0.00 -21.25 18.06
CA GLY A 112 1.08 -20.30 17.75
C GLY A 112 1.15 -19.84 16.28
N GLU A 113 0.31 -20.40 15.40
CA GLU A 113 0.32 -20.07 13.98
C GLU A 113 -0.12 -18.62 13.71
N THR A 114 0.62 -17.96 12.82
CA THR A 114 0.30 -16.62 12.33
C THR A 114 0.21 -16.64 10.80
N LEU A 115 -0.67 -15.82 10.22
CA LEU A 115 -0.82 -15.76 8.77
C LEU A 115 -0.66 -14.33 8.26
N PHE A 116 0.16 -14.22 7.22
CA PHE A 116 0.41 -12.98 6.51
C PHE A 116 1.02 -13.26 5.11
N PRO A 117 0.56 -12.62 4.00
CA PRO A 117 -0.70 -11.92 3.82
C PRO A 117 -1.86 -12.92 3.57
N PRO A 118 -3.10 -12.56 3.93
CA PRO A 118 -4.26 -13.38 3.58
C PRO A 118 -4.39 -13.48 2.05
N GLY A 119 -4.37 -14.71 1.51
CA GLY A 119 -4.55 -14.99 0.08
C GLY A 119 -3.28 -15.36 -0.69
N SER A 120 -2.09 -15.33 -0.08
CA SER A 120 -0.96 -16.07 -0.63
C SER A 120 -1.05 -17.53 -0.17
N PRO A 121 -0.86 -18.53 -1.05
CA PRO A 121 -0.60 -19.89 -0.58
C PRO A 121 0.56 -19.82 0.41
N PRO A 122 0.53 -20.58 1.52
CA PRO A 122 1.68 -20.65 2.41
C PRO A 122 2.89 -20.98 1.53
N ALA A 123 3.98 -20.21 1.69
CA ALA A 123 5.23 -20.54 1.03
C ALA A 123 5.47 -22.03 1.31
N ALA A 124 5.53 -22.83 0.25
CA ALA A 124 5.91 -24.23 0.37
C ALA A 124 7.13 -24.24 1.28
N ALA A 125 7.05 -25.00 2.38
CA ALA A 125 8.12 -25.10 3.35
C ALA A 125 9.40 -25.29 2.55
N SER A 126 10.23 -24.24 2.48
CA SER A 126 11.53 -24.34 1.87
C SER A 126 12.26 -25.34 2.74
N GLY A 127 12.40 -26.56 2.21
CA GLY A 127 13.20 -27.59 2.83
C GLY A 127 14.56 -27.01 3.20
N CYS A 128 15.09 -27.54 4.29
CA CYS A 128 16.41 -27.24 4.82
C CYS A 128 17.42 -26.95 3.72
N LEU A 129 18.22 -25.91 3.93
CA LEU A 129 19.56 -25.86 3.38
C LEU A 129 20.33 -27.04 3.96
N GLU A 130 20.53 -28.08 3.14
CA GLU A 130 21.70 -28.94 3.18
C GLU A 130 22.32 -28.96 1.78
#